data_AF-A0A925R326-F1
#
_entry.id   AF-A0A925R326-F1
#
_cell.length_a   1.000
_cell.length_b   1.000
_cell.length_c   1.000
_cell.angle_alpha   90.00
_cell.angle_beta   90.00
_cell.angle_gamma   90.00
#
_symmetry.space_group_name_H-M   'P 1'
#
loop_
_entity.id
_entity.type
_entity.pdbx_description
1 polymer ?
#
loop_
_entity_poly.entity_id
_entity_poly.type
_entity_poly.pdbx_seq_one_letter_code
_entity_poly.pdbx_strand_id
1 'polypeptide(L)'
;MITVYYKSGNAQWKYELDETEHAYIIKNVLEDNPDVEEMFDDSLEILRDVSAMDEDEMDEDDQIDQTIAVSFLWHYFNNLSKSEERIDGDIVLIEDEDGTGVTVLPAADLADEE
;
A
#
# COMPACT_ATOMS: atom_id res chain seq x y z
N MET A 1 -4.77 13.62 -3.90
CA MET A 1 -4.80 12.72 -2.73
C MET A 1 -4.70 11.32 -3.28
N ILE A 2 -3.84 10.50 -2.68
CA ILE A 2 -3.58 9.12 -3.07
C ILE A 2 -4.34 8.21 -2.13
N THR A 3 -5.07 7.23 -2.69
CA THR A 3 -5.80 6.24 -1.88
C THR A 3 -5.28 4.83 -2.14
N VAL A 4 -5.05 4.09 -1.05
CA VAL A 4 -4.77 2.66 -1.07
C VAL A 4 -5.84 1.96 -0.24
N TYR A 5 -6.54 1.02 -0.86
CA TYR A 5 -7.46 0.14 -0.17
C TYR A 5 -6.75 -1.18 0.14
N TYR A 6 -6.90 -1.70 1.35
CA TYR A 6 -6.43 -3.03 1.71
C TYR A 6 -7.63 -3.88 2.11
N LYS A 7 -7.75 -5.08 1.55
CA LYS A 7 -8.83 -6.04 1.82
C LYS A 7 -8.23 -7.35 2.29
N SER A 8 -8.69 -7.84 3.43
CA SER A 8 -8.36 -9.17 3.96
C SER A 8 -9.62 -9.85 4.47
N GLY A 9 -9.99 -10.98 3.86
CA GLY A 9 -11.26 -11.65 4.12
C GLY A 9 -12.47 -10.74 3.92
N ASN A 10 -13.21 -10.47 5.00
CA ASN A 10 -14.38 -9.55 4.99
C ASN A 10 -14.04 -8.14 5.50
N ALA A 11 -12.80 -7.89 5.87
CA ALA A 11 -12.35 -6.60 6.39
C ALA A 11 -11.75 -5.75 5.26
N GLN A 12 -11.96 -4.43 5.35
CA GLN A 12 -11.44 -3.46 4.41
C GLN A 12 -10.94 -2.23 5.16
N TRP A 13 -9.73 -1.79 4.82
CA TRP A 13 -9.11 -0.57 5.30
C TRP A 13 -8.90 0.39 4.13
N LYS A 14 -8.97 1.69 4.43
CA LYS A 14 -8.76 2.77 3.47
C LYS A 14 -7.67 3.68 4.02
N TYR A 15 -6.58 3.81 3.28
CA TYR A 15 -5.48 4.69 3.60
C TYR A 15 -5.47 5.86 2.63
N GLU A 16 -5.39 7.07 3.16
CA GLU A 16 -5.38 8.31 2.37
C GLU A 16 -4.12 9.11 2.68
N LEU A 17 -3.38 9.46 1.63
CA LEU A 17 -2.13 10.20 1.74
C LEU A 17 -2.18 11.46 0.87
N ASP A 18 -1.69 12.59 1.38
CA ASP A 18 -1.55 13.79 0.55
C ASP A 18 -0.46 13.57 -0.52
N GLU A 19 -0.64 14.15 -1.72
CA GLU A 19 0.34 14.02 -2.80
C GLU A 19 1.70 14.65 -2.45
N THR A 20 1.69 15.75 -1.69
CA THR A 20 2.91 16.41 -1.24
C THR A 20 3.66 15.56 -0.22
N GLU A 21 2.92 14.92 0.67
CA GLU A 21 3.44 14.01 1.69
C GLU A 21 4.03 12.75 1.04
N HIS A 22 3.28 12.13 0.13
CA HIS A 22 3.75 11.04 -0.71
C HIS A 22 5.08 11.38 -1.41
N ALA A 23 5.11 12.52 -2.11
CA ALA A 23 6.29 12.95 -2.84
C ALA A 23 7.51 13.17 -1.92
N TYR A 24 7.27 13.66 -0.70
CA TYR A 24 8.31 13.77 0.32
C TYR A 24 8.81 12.40 0.76
N ILE A 25 7.91 11.48 1.14
CA ILE A 25 8.27 10.14 1.61
C ILE A 25 9.08 9.40 0.54
N ILE A 26 8.55 9.28 -0.68
CA ILE A 26 9.20 8.54 -1.76
C ILE A 26 10.56 9.12 -2.11
N LYS A 27 10.70 10.44 -2.08
CA LYS A 27 12.00 11.07 -2.31
C LYS A 27 13.02 10.59 -1.28
N ASN A 28 12.68 10.55 0.01
CA ASN A 28 13.61 10.12 1.05
C ASN A 28 13.86 8.60 0.96
N VAL A 29 12.81 7.80 0.76
CA VAL A 29 12.92 6.33 0.63
C VAL A 29 13.83 5.92 -0.53
N LEU A 30 13.68 6.54 -1.70
CA LEU A 30 14.47 6.20 -2.88
C LEU A 30 15.86 6.84 -2.90
N GLU A 31 16.15 7.82 -2.03
CA GLU A 31 17.47 8.49 -1.97
C GLU A 31 18.59 7.50 -1.62
N ASP A 32 18.28 6.50 -0.80
CA ASP A 32 19.23 5.47 -0.37
C ASP A 32 19.35 4.28 -1.33
N ASN A 33 18.69 4.35 -2.50
CA ASN A 33 18.65 3.28 -3.51
C ASN A 33 18.36 1.90 -2.90
N PRO A 34 17.19 1.74 -2.25
CA PRO A 34 16.83 0.52 -1.53
C PRO A 34 16.63 -0.66 -2.50
N ASP A 35 16.64 -1.87 -1.96
CA ASP A 35 16.16 -3.04 -2.70
C ASP A 35 14.63 -2.95 -2.82
N VAL A 36 14.16 -2.77 -4.06
CA VAL A 36 12.75 -2.53 -4.36
C VAL A 36 11.91 -3.79 -4.09
N GLU A 37 12.47 -4.99 -4.26
CA GLU A 37 11.75 -6.24 -3.98
C GLU A 37 11.60 -6.46 -2.48
N GLU A 38 12.67 -6.24 -1.70
CA GLU A 38 12.62 -6.32 -0.23
C GLU A 38 11.64 -5.28 0.34
N MET A 39 11.71 -4.02 -0.12
CA MET A 39 10.77 -2.99 0.31
C MET A 39 9.32 -3.30 -0.03
N PHE A 40 9.07 -3.97 -1.16
CA PHE A 40 7.73 -4.39 -1.54
C PHE A 40 7.19 -5.43 -0.56
N ASP A 41 7.97 -6.48 -0.30
CA ASP A 41 7.59 -7.54 0.62
C ASP A 41 7.40 -7.00 2.06
N ASP A 42 8.33 -6.18 2.54
CA ASP A 42 8.25 -5.52 3.86
C ASP A 42 7.01 -4.64 3.99
N SER A 43 6.68 -3.87 2.93
CA SER A 43 5.50 -3.01 2.94
C SER A 43 4.19 -3.81 3.04
N LEU A 44 4.13 -5.00 2.43
CA LEU A 44 2.98 -5.88 2.55
C LEU A 44 2.88 -6.51 3.94
N GLU A 45 4.01 -6.90 4.54
CA GLU A 45 4.07 -7.41 5.92
C GLU A 45 3.57 -6.35 6.90
N ILE A 46 4.05 -5.11 6.80
CA ILE A 46 3.61 -3.98 7.62
C ILE A 46 2.10 -3.77 7.51
N LEU A 47 1.56 -3.73 6.28
CA LEU A 47 0.11 -3.55 6.11
C LEU A 47 -0.71 -4.68 6.73
N ARG A 48 -0.22 -5.92 6.62
CA ARG A 48 -0.86 -7.08 7.21
C ARG A 48 -0.85 -6.99 8.73
N ASP A 49 0.31 -6.71 9.33
CA ASP A 49 0.47 -6.62 10.78
C ASP A 49 -0.40 -5.51 11.34
N VAL A 50 -0.34 -4.31 10.76
CA VAL A 50 -1.14 -3.17 11.22
C VAL A 50 -2.64 -3.41 11.01
N SER A 51 -3.05 -4.10 9.95
CA SER A 51 -4.46 -4.46 9.75
C SER A 51 -5.00 -5.44 10.81
N ALA A 52 -4.11 -6.21 11.43
CA ALA A 52 -4.45 -7.15 12.50
C ALA A 52 -4.37 -6.52 13.90
N MET A 53 -3.81 -5.31 14.03
CA MET A 53 -3.76 -4.56 15.28
C MET A 53 -5.06 -3.80 15.53
N ASP A 54 -5.44 -3.70 16.80
CA ASP A 54 -6.52 -2.79 17.21
C ASP A 54 -6.02 -1.33 17.14
N GLU A 55 -6.89 -0.39 16.73
CA GLU A 55 -6.51 1.02 16.53
C GLU A 55 -5.93 1.69 17.79
N ASP A 56 -6.31 1.22 18.99
CA ASP A 56 -5.79 1.72 20.27
C ASP A 56 -4.44 1.11 20.67
N GLU A 57 -3.97 0.10 19.96
CA GLU A 57 -2.65 -0.52 20.14
C GLU A 57 -1.57 0.10 19.23
N MET A 58 -1.97 0.78 18.14
CA MET A 58 -1.03 1.44 17.22
C MET A 58 -0.33 2.63 17.87
N ASP A 59 1.00 2.57 17.93
CA ASP A 59 1.82 3.70 18.36
C ASP A 59 2.22 4.64 17.20
N GLU A 60 3.06 5.63 17.49
CA GLU A 60 3.51 6.60 16.49
C GLU A 60 4.43 5.95 15.44
N ASP A 61 5.24 4.98 15.85
CA ASP A 61 6.18 4.30 14.95
C ASP A 61 5.38 3.39 13.99
N ASP A 62 4.36 2.67 14.47
CA ASP A 62 3.46 1.86 13.62
C ASP A 62 2.75 2.70 12.55
N GLN A 63 2.32 3.91 12.91
CA GLN A 63 1.67 4.84 11.98
C GLN A 63 2.64 5.36 10.92
N ILE A 64 3.89 5.62 11.30
CA ILE A 64 4.94 6.05 10.38
C ILE A 64 5.25 4.92 9.39
N ASP A 65 5.45 3.70 9.89
CA ASP A 65 5.75 2.52 9.06
C ASP A 65 4.61 2.22 8.09
N GLN A 66 3.36 2.26 8.55
CA GLN A 66 2.19 2.15 7.69
C GLN A 66 2.19 3.22 6.59
N THR A 67 2.45 4.48 6.95
CA THR A 67 2.45 5.59 6.00
C THR A 67 3.52 5.41 4.93
N ILE A 68 4.71 4.94 5.31
CA ILE A 68 5.80 4.63 4.38
C ILE A 68 5.40 3.47 3.47
N ALA A 69 4.87 2.38 4.03
CA ALA A 69 4.44 1.20 3.27
C ALA A 69 3.35 1.52 2.24
N VAL A 70 2.30 2.25 2.65
CA VAL A 70 1.22 2.73 1.77
C VAL A 70 1.78 3.58 0.63
N SER A 71 2.63 4.54 0.97
CA SER A 71 3.25 5.45 0.00
C SER A 71 4.09 4.66 -1.02
N PHE A 72 4.92 3.74 -0.55
CA PHE A 72 5.79 2.91 -1.38
C PHE A 72 5.00 2.00 -2.31
N LEU A 73 4.01 1.26 -1.80
CA LEU A 73 3.20 0.35 -2.61
C LEU A 73 2.46 1.09 -3.72
N TRP A 74 1.86 2.24 -3.40
CA TRP A 74 1.25 3.08 -4.43
C TRP A 74 2.28 3.52 -5.48
N HIS A 75 3.46 3.98 -5.03
CA HIS A 75 4.53 4.40 -5.95
C HIS A 75 4.98 3.27 -6.85
N TYR A 76 5.16 2.07 -6.28
CA TYR A 76 5.62 0.88 -6.99
C TYR A 76 4.71 0.59 -8.17
N PHE A 77 3.41 0.45 -7.95
CA PHE A 77 2.45 0.13 -9.02
C PHE A 77 2.20 1.27 -9.99
N ASN A 78 2.35 2.53 -9.58
CA ASN A 78 2.13 3.67 -10.47
C ASN A 78 3.37 4.07 -11.28
N ASN A 79 4.59 3.75 -10.80
CA ASN A 79 5.82 4.32 -11.35
C ASN A 79 6.94 3.30 -11.61
N LEU A 80 7.11 2.29 -10.76
CA LEU A 80 8.24 1.35 -10.83
C LEU A 80 7.91 0.05 -11.58
N SER A 81 6.68 -0.42 -11.51
CA SER A 81 6.24 -1.64 -12.20
C SER A 81 6.37 -1.52 -13.72
N LYS A 82 6.44 -2.67 -14.39
CA LYS A 82 6.48 -2.70 -15.87
C LYS A 82 5.23 -2.03 -16.40
N SER A 83 5.32 -1.46 -17.61
CA SER A 83 4.21 -0.70 -18.19
C SER A 83 2.90 -1.49 -18.31
N GLU A 84 2.96 -2.82 -18.40
CA GLU A 84 1.78 -3.71 -18.45
C GLU A 84 1.16 -3.99 -17.06
N GLU A 85 1.92 -3.78 -15.98
CA GLU A 85 1.54 -3.96 -14.58
C GLU A 85 1.30 -2.60 -13.88
N ARG A 86 1.38 -1.51 -14.64
CA ARG A 86 1.24 -0.16 -14.11
C ARG A 86 -0.23 0.19 -13.93
N ILE A 87 -0.57 0.64 -12.74
CA ILE A 87 -1.89 1.19 -12.42
C ILE A 87 -1.79 2.72 -12.47
N ASP A 88 -2.83 3.39 -12.94
CA ASP A 88 -2.94 4.85 -12.92
C ASP A 88 -4.00 5.26 -11.89
N GLY A 89 -3.55 5.84 -10.79
CA GLY A 89 -4.42 6.32 -9.71
C GLY A 89 -4.50 5.38 -8.51
N ASP A 90 -5.63 5.44 -7.81
CA ASP A 90 -5.87 4.70 -6.57
C ASP A 90 -5.79 3.18 -6.80
N ILE A 91 -5.24 2.45 -5.83
CA ILE A 91 -5.06 1.00 -5.90
C ILE A 91 -5.84 0.29 -4.80
N VAL A 92 -6.20 -0.96 -5.07
CA VAL A 92 -6.65 -1.90 -4.05
C VAL A 92 -5.69 -3.09 -3.98
N LEU A 93 -5.37 -3.49 -2.76
CA LEU A 93 -4.61 -4.67 -2.40
C LEU A 93 -5.60 -5.67 -1.77
N ILE A 94 -5.70 -6.87 -2.32
CA ILE A 94 -6.58 -7.93 -1.84
C ILE A 94 -5.70 -9.09 -1.40
N GLU A 95 -5.64 -9.37 -0.10
CA GLU A 95 -4.94 -10.54 0.43
C GLU A 95 -5.64 -11.83 -0.04
N ASP A 96 -4.85 -12.78 -0.52
CA ASP A 96 -5.35 -14.08 -0.94
C ASP A 96 -5.89 -14.86 0.28
N GLU A 97 -6.92 -15.70 0.10
CA GLU A 97 -7.56 -16.43 1.21
C GLU A 97 -6.62 -17.38 1.96
N ASP A 98 -5.53 -17.81 1.32
CA ASP A 98 -4.51 -18.66 1.93
C ASP A 98 -3.33 -17.86 2.54
N GLY A 99 -3.37 -16.53 2.45
CA GLY A 99 -2.37 -15.61 2.98
C GLY A 99 -1.01 -15.72 2.31
N THR A 100 -0.92 -16.29 1.11
CA THR A 100 0.34 -16.52 0.37
C THR A 100 0.69 -15.39 -0.59
N GLY A 101 -0.22 -14.46 -0.83
CA GLY A 101 -0.03 -13.36 -1.78
C GLY A 101 -1.05 -12.24 -1.63
N VAL A 102 -0.86 -11.22 -2.47
CA VAL A 102 -1.81 -10.13 -2.64
C VAL A 102 -2.10 -9.93 -4.12
N THR A 103 -3.37 -9.77 -4.45
CA THR A 103 -3.82 -9.33 -5.77
C THR A 103 -3.98 -7.81 -5.76
N VAL A 104 -3.42 -7.14 -6.77
CA VAL A 104 -3.48 -5.67 -6.87
C VAL A 104 -4.29 -5.26 -8.08
N LEU A 105 -5.27 -4.37 -7.87
CA LEU A 105 -6.17 -3.87 -8.92
C LEU A 105 -6.30 -2.35 -8.86
N PRO A 106 -6.68 -1.68 -9.95
CA PRO A 106 -7.14 -0.29 -9.91
C PRO A 106 -8.38 -0.18 -9.01
N ALA A 107 -8.43 0.81 -8.12
CA ALA A 107 -9.58 1.02 -7.25
C ALA A 107 -10.85 1.39 -8.04
N ALA A 108 -10.69 1.98 -9.23
CA ALA A 108 -11.80 2.28 -10.14
C ALA A 108 -12.57 1.01 -10.57
N ASP A 109 -11.89 -0.13 -10.68
CA ASP A 109 -12.51 -1.39 -11.12
C ASP A 109 -13.41 -2.01 -10.03
N LEU A 110 -13.26 -1.60 -8.77
CA LEU A 110 -14.12 -2.03 -7.67
C LEU A 110 -15.42 -1.22 -7.53
N ALA A 111 -15.47 -0.01 -8.11
CA ALA A 111 -16.65 0.85 -8.02
C ALA A 111 -17.82 0.35 -8.90
N ASP A 112 -17.57 -0.59 -9.80
CA ASP A 112 -18.57 -1.20 -10.69
C ASP A 112 -19.18 -2.51 -10.12
N GLU A 113 -18.83 -2.94 -8.90
CA GLU A 113 -19.37 -4.14 -8.24
C GLU A 113 -20.56 -3.87 -7.28
N GLU A 114 -21.41 -2.86 -7.55
CA GLU A 114 -22.71 -2.66 -6.86
C GLU A 114 -23.90 -3.38 -7.54
#